data_AF-R7KLD5-F1
#
_entry.id   AF-R7KLD5-F1
#
_cell.length_a   1.000
_cell.length_b   1.000
_cell.length_c   1.000
_cell.angle_alpha   90.00
_cell.angle_beta   90.00
_cell.angle_gamma   90.00
#
_symmetry.space_group_name_H-M   'P 1'
#
loop_
_entity.id
_entity.type
_entity.pdbx_description
1 polymer ?
#
loop_
_entity_poly.entity_id
_entity_poly.type
_entity_poly.pdbx_seq_one_letter_code
_entity_poly.pdbx_strand_id
1 'polypeptide(L)'
;MIKRVRALPTPVAGLALGISSLGWSMENALPLHGWGQLIGAGIAVVLLCLLLTRFVFHADTLITDLRHPVLGSIVPTFAMATMVVSKAIGRFFPLIGEYLWLAAVIVHLLFLGAFIVFRMREHQMQHMVPSWFIPPVGIIVADVACPSPEWFNFAQVLLTIGIVSYAVMLPVMIYRFMFYAQVPDAAKPTIAILAAPASLSLAGLLTVVENPSPLLCAVLLGIAVLMTVVIYLSLFKLLRLPFSPGYAAFTFPLAIGATALYKMSHLVGQYEVGAFYAWELRMLANVELVIATCIITYVAILFIKNLDKILPKPQKE
;
A
#
# COMPACT_ATOMS: atom_id res chain seq x y z
N MET A 1 0.27 -18.12 23.36
CA MET A 1 0.46 -17.18 22.24
C MET A 1 -0.48 -17.46 21.07
N ILE A 2 -0.60 -18.72 20.61
CA ILE A 2 -1.43 -19.12 19.46
C ILE A 2 -2.91 -18.72 19.60
N LYS A 3 -3.59 -19.01 20.72
CA LYS A 3 -4.99 -18.56 20.92
C LYS A 3 -5.18 -17.02 20.84
N ARG A 4 -4.14 -16.22 21.14
CA ARG A 4 -4.22 -14.74 21.13
C ARG A 4 -4.13 -14.16 19.71
N VAL A 5 -3.31 -14.76 18.84
CA VAL A 5 -3.12 -14.24 17.47
C VAL A 5 -4.37 -14.39 16.61
N ARG A 6 -5.35 -15.21 17.01
CA ARG A 6 -6.65 -15.32 16.34
C ARG A 6 -7.38 -13.97 16.22
N ALA A 7 -7.20 -13.09 17.22
CA ALA A 7 -7.80 -11.76 17.27
C ALA A 7 -7.00 -10.67 16.53
N LEU A 8 -5.78 -10.98 16.06
CA LEU A 8 -4.91 -10.00 15.42
C LEU A 8 -5.56 -9.47 14.14
N PRO A 9 -5.83 -8.16 14.01
CA PRO A 9 -6.61 -7.61 12.92
C PRO A 9 -5.77 -7.53 11.64
N THR A 10 -6.37 -7.91 10.52
CA THR A 10 -5.75 -7.92 9.18
C THR A 10 -5.10 -6.59 8.77
N PRO A 11 -5.66 -5.40 9.14
CA PRO A 11 -4.98 -4.13 8.91
C PRO A 11 -3.55 -3.99 9.45
N VAL A 12 -3.07 -4.88 10.34
CA VAL A 12 -1.64 -4.95 10.72
C VAL A 12 -0.74 -5.13 9.49
N ALA A 13 -1.18 -5.85 8.46
CA ALA A 13 -0.44 -5.97 7.20
C ALA A 13 -0.32 -4.62 6.46
N GLY A 14 -1.36 -3.79 6.50
CA GLY A 14 -1.31 -2.44 5.95
C GLY A 14 -0.32 -1.54 6.69
N LEU A 15 -0.23 -1.68 8.03
CA LEU A 15 0.78 -0.98 8.82
C LEU A 15 2.20 -1.47 8.49
N ALA A 16 2.40 -2.78 8.34
CA ALA A 16 3.67 -3.35 7.92
C ALA A 16 4.12 -2.81 6.56
N LEU A 17 3.21 -2.81 5.58
CA LEU A 17 3.42 -2.23 4.26
C LEU A 17 3.80 -0.74 4.34
N GLY A 18 3.09 0.03 5.16
CA GLY A 18 3.37 1.45 5.35
C GLY A 18 4.76 1.72 5.94
N ILE A 19 5.15 0.98 6.98
CA ILE A 19 6.45 1.12 7.64
C ILE A 19 7.60 0.71 6.70
N SER A 20 7.49 -0.41 6.00
CA SER A 20 8.52 -0.83 5.04
C SER A 20 8.66 0.14 3.88
N SER A 21 7.53 0.66 3.37
CA SER A 21 7.53 1.64 2.28
C SER A 21 8.08 3.00 2.72
N LEU A 22 7.84 3.41 3.98
CA LEU A 22 8.46 4.62 4.53
C LEU A 22 9.97 4.49 4.60
N GLY A 23 10.46 3.38 5.16
CA GLY A 23 11.89 3.10 5.25
C GLY A 23 12.58 3.15 3.88
N TRP A 24 11.95 2.57 2.85
CA TRP A 24 12.39 2.72 1.47
C TRP A 24 12.36 4.19 1.03
N SER A 25 11.23 4.87 1.16
CA SER A 25 11.06 6.25 0.68
C SER A 25 12.11 7.19 1.26
N MET A 26 12.48 7.01 2.54
CA MET A 26 13.53 7.77 3.22
C MET A 26 14.91 7.65 2.56
N GLU A 27 15.26 6.51 1.93
CA GLU A 27 16.52 6.36 1.18
C GLU A 27 16.64 7.33 0.00
N ASN A 28 15.50 7.77 -0.55
CA ASN A 28 15.54 8.78 -1.61
C ASN A 28 15.94 10.13 -1.05
N ALA A 29 15.61 10.44 0.21
CA ALA A 29 15.75 11.76 0.82
C ALA A 29 17.06 11.94 1.59
N LEU A 30 17.52 10.88 2.24
CA LEU A 30 18.60 10.88 3.21
C LEU A 30 19.69 9.87 2.80
N PRO A 31 20.98 10.14 3.08
CA PRO A 31 22.07 9.21 2.80
C PRO A 31 22.10 8.09 3.85
N LEU A 32 21.06 7.25 3.90
CA LEU A 32 20.93 6.18 4.89
C LEU A 32 21.66 4.90 4.47
N HIS A 33 22.22 4.86 3.26
CA HIS A 33 23.01 3.73 2.75
C HIS A 33 22.28 2.37 2.83
N GLY A 34 20.95 2.33 2.82
CA GLY A 34 20.14 1.12 2.97
C GLY A 34 19.54 0.86 4.35
N TRP A 35 19.96 1.60 5.38
CA TRP A 35 19.48 1.36 6.73
C TRP A 35 18.00 1.69 6.90
N GLY A 36 17.48 2.70 6.21
CA GLY A 36 16.06 3.04 6.22
C GLY A 36 15.23 1.89 5.69
N GLN A 37 15.62 1.34 4.52
CA GLN A 37 14.94 0.19 3.92
C GLN A 37 15.00 -1.04 4.85
N LEU A 38 16.15 -1.31 5.46
CA LEU A 38 16.34 -2.49 6.31
C LEU A 38 15.59 -2.42 7.63
N ILE A 39 15.60 -1.27 8.30
CA ILE A 39 14.84 -1.07 9.55
C ILE A 39 13.34 -1.18 9.26
N GLY A 40 12.86 -0.53 8.19
CA GLY A 40 11.47 -0.61 7.77
C GLY A 40 11.04 -2.05 7.45
N ALA A 41 11.85 -2.77 6.68
CA ALA A 41 11.60 -4.17 6.35
C ALA A 41 11.67 -5.09 7.58
N GLY A 42 12.61 -4.88 8.50
CA GLY A 42 12.74 -5.66 9.73
C GLY A 42 11.50 -5.54 10.62
N ILE A 43 10.98 -4.33 10.82
CA ILE A 43 9.72 -4.11 11.55
C ILE A 43 8.55 -4.78 10.82
N ALA A 44 8.47 -4.63 9.49
CA ALA A 44 7.43 -5.25 8.70
C ALA A 44 7.45 -6.78 8.79
N VAL A 45 8.62 -7.42 8.75
CA VAL A 45 8.79 -8.87 8.93
C VAL A 45 8.19 -9.33 10.26
N VAL A 46 8.45 -8.61 11.36
CA VAL A 46 7.87 -8.96 12.67
C VAL A 46 6.33 -8.93 12.61
N LEU A 47 5.75 -7.87 12.06
CA LEU A 47 4.29 -7.74 11.94
C LEU A 47 3.67 -8.80 11.00
N LEU A 48 4.34 -9.08 9.88
CA LEU A 48 3.91 -10.11 8.91
C LEU A 48 4.01 -11.51 9.50
N CYS A 49 5.08 -11.83 10.24
CA CYS A 49 5.21 -13.12 10.94
C CYS A 49 4.08 -13.31 11.94
N LEU A 50 3.73 -12.29 12.72
CA LEU A 50 2.58 -12.36 13.64
C LEU A 50 1.26 -12.66 12.90
N LEU A 51 1.00 -11.98 11.78
CA LEU A 51 -0.21 -12.22 11.00
C LEU A 51 -0.18 -13.57 10.27
N LEU A 52 0.98 -14.00 9.79
CA LEU A 52 1.17 -15.32 9.20
C LEU A 52 0.85 -16.42 10.21
N THR A 53 1.25 -16.27 11.48
CA THR A 53 0.84 -17.23 12.53
C THR A 53 -0.69 -17.29 12.69
N ARG A 54 -1.40 -16.16 12.57
CA ARG A 54 -2.88 -16.18 12.59
C ARG A 54 -3.41 -16.97 11.41
N PHE A 55 -2.96 -16.70 10.18
CA PHE A 55 -3.48 -17.34 8.97
C PHE A 55 -3.14 -18.83 8.87
N VAL A 56 -1.97 -19.26 9.34
CA VAL A 56 -1.57 -20.68 9.32
C VAL A 56 -2.28 -21.48 10.40
N PHE A 57 -2.33 -20.99 11.64
CA PHE A 57 -2.93 -21.73 12.76
C PHE A 57 -4.45 -21.55 12.89
N HIS A 58 -5.04 -20.54 12.24
CA HIS A 58 -6.47 -20.26 12.22
C HIS A 58 -6.93 -19.91 10.80
N ALA A 59 -6.74 -20.85 9.86
CA ALA A 59 -7.05 -20.65 8.45
C ALA A 59 -8.52 -20.24 8.18
N ASP A 60 -9.44 -20.63 9.06
CA ASP A 60 -10.84 -20.20 9.04
C ASP A 60 -10.98 -18.67 9.13
N THR A 61 -10.07 -17.99 9.82
CA THR A 61 -10.06 -16.54 9.93
C THR A 61 -9.67 -15.85 8.63
N LEU A 62 -8.76 -16.41 7.84
CA LEU A 62 -8.39 -15.87 6.53
C LEU A 62 -9.56 -15.95 5.55
N ILE A 63 -10.28 -17.08 5.52
CA ILE A 63 -11.45 -17.24 4.66
C ILE A 63 -12.58 -16.28 5.09
N THR A 64 -12.80 -16.13 6.40
CA THR A 64 -13.74 -15.14 6.94
C THR A 64 -13.37 -13.72 6.49
N ASP A 65 -12.09 -13.35 6.58
CA ASP A 65 -11.61 -12.04 6.17
C ASP A 65 -11.79 -11.82 4.65
N LEU A 66 -11.42 -12.80 3.81
CA LEU A 66 -11.57 -12.72 2.35
C LEU A 66 -13.03 -12.57 1.89
N ARG A 67 -13.97 -13.16 2.64
CA ARG A 67 -15.41 -13.02 2.39
C ARG A 67 -15.97 -11.68 2.84
N HIS A 68 -15.30 -10.94 3.72
CA HIS A 68 -15.80 -9.66 4.20
C HIS A 68 -15.53 -8.53 3.18
N PRO A 69 -16.50 -7.65 2.87
CA PRO A 69 -16.35 -6.62 1.83
C PRO A 69 -15.20 -5.64 2.05
N VAL A 70 -14.98 -5.21 3.31
CA VAL A 70 -13.86 -4.32 3.65
C VAL A 70 -12.57 -5.11 3.87
N LEU A 71 -12.53 -6.03 4.85
CA LEU A 71 -11.30 -6.77 5.18
C LEU A 71 -10.74 -7.59 4.01
N GLY A 72 -11.59 -8.19 3.17
CA GLY A 72 -11.15 -8.96 2.01
C GLY A 72 -10.40 -8.11 0.98
N SER A 73 -10.69 -6.82 0.91
CA SER A 73 -9.91 -5.87 0.11
C SER A 73 -8.58 -5.47 0.78
N ILE A 74 -8.43 -5.66 2.09
CA ILE A 74 -7.22 -5.29 2.85
C ILE A 74 -6.24 -6.46 2.97
N VAL A 75 -6.71 -7.72 2.97
CA VAL A 75 -5.85 -8.93 3.01
C VAL A 75 -4.66 -8.87 2.04
N PRO A 76 -4.79 -8.41 0.77
CA PRO A 76 -3.66 -8.34 -0.15
C PRO A 76 -2.49 -7.46 0.31
N THR A 77 -2.69 -6.55 1.27
CA THR A 77 -1.59 -5.77 1.85
C THR A 77 -0.51 -6.65 2.50
N PHE A 78 -0.84 -7.89 2.90
CA PHE A 78 0.14 -8.87 3.36
C PHE A 78 1.12 -9.24 2.25
N ALA A 79 0.60 -9.53 1.06
CA ALA A 79 1.42 -9.86 -0.10
C ALA A 79 2.23 -8.64 -0.58
N MET A 80 1.60 -7.46 -0.65
CA MET A 80 2.27 -6.20 -1.00
C MET A 80 3.44 -5.90 -0.05
N ALA A 81 3.24 -6.03 1.27
CA ALA A 81 4.32 -5.81 2.25
C ALA A 81 5.45 -6.83 2.05
N THR A 82 5.10 -8.09 1.75
CA THR A 82 6.08 -9.14 1.49
C THR A 82 6.93 -8.85 0.24
N MET A 83 6.35 -8.27 -0.82
CA MET A 83 7.10 -7.78 -1.99
C MET A 83 8.08 -6.68 -1.61
N VAL A 84 7.67 -5.71 -0.78
CA VAL A 84 8.57 -4.63 -0.33
C VAL A 84 9.72 -5.18 0.52
N VAL A 85 9.42 -6.13 1.41
CA VAL A 85 10.42 -6.83 2.23
C VAL A 85 11.38 -7.65 1.37
N SER A 86 10.90 -8.31 0.31
CA SER A 86 11.73 -9.14 -0.55
C SER A 86 12.84 -8.35 -1.24
N LYS A 87 12.59 -7.08 -1.60
CA LYS A 87 13.61 -6.17 -2.14
C LYS A 87 14.74 -5.92 -1.13
N ALA A 88 14.41 -5.75 0.15
CA ALA A 88 15.42 -5.54 1.20
C ALA A 88 16.29 -6.79 1.41
N ILE A 89 15.66 -7.98 1.39
CA ILE A 89 16.36 -9.27 1.50
C ILE A 89 17.24 -9.51 0.26
N GLY A 90 16.73 -9.19 -0.93
CA GLY A 90 17.43 -9.34 -2.21
C GLY A 90 18.74 -8.57 -2.31
N ARG A 91 18.92 -7.51 -1.51
CA ARG A 91 20.19 -6.78 -1.42
C ARG A 91 21.35 -7.63 -0.90
N PHE A 92 21.06 -8.62 -0.05
CA PHE A 92 22.06 -9.53 0.51
C PHE A 92 22.00 -10.91 -0.14
N PHE A 93 20.79 -11.36 -0.47
CA PHE A 93 20.54 -12.68 -1.05
C PHE A 93 19.63 -12.55 -2.29
N PRO A 94 20.18 -12.21 -3.47
CA PRO A 94 19.39 -11.90 -4.67
C PRO A 94 18.36 -12.98 -5.02
N LEU A 95 18.77 -14.24 -5.07
CA LEU A 95 17.89 -15.38 -5.38
C LEU A 95 16.76 -15.54 -4.35
N ILE A 96 17.05 -15.35 -3.06
CA ILE A 96 16.03 -15.46 -2.01
C ILE A 96 15.02 -14.33 -2.13
N GLY A 97 15.50 -13.10 -2.38
CA GLY A 97 14.64 -11.94 -2.60
C GLY A 97 13.74 -12.12 -3.83
N GLU A 98 14.27 -12.68 -4.91
CA GLU A 98 13.52 -12.98 -6.13
C GLU A 98 12.43 -14.04 -5.89
N TYR A 99 12.77 -15.19 -5.32
CA TYR A 99 11.77 -16.24 -5.04
C TYR A 99 10.69 -15.76 -4.07
N LEU A 100 11.06 -14.96 -3.06
CA LEU A 100 10.09 -14.37 -2.14
C LEU A 100 9.19 -13.36 -2.85
N TRP A 101 9.74 -12.57 -3.78
CA TRP A 101 8.96 -11.64 -4.61
C TRP A 101 7.95 -12.40 -5.48
N LEU A 102 8.37 -13.44 -6.20
CA LEU A 102 7.49 -14.28 -7.03
C LEU A 102 6.39 -14.94 -6.20
N ALA A 103 6.74 -15.52 -5.04
CA ALA A 103 5.77 -16.11 -4.14
C ALA A 103 4.73 -15.09 -3.66
N ALA A 104 5.17 -13.87 -3.31
CA ALA A 104 4.28 -12.79 -2.91
C ALA A 104 3.36 -12.34 -4.06
N VAL A 105 3.86 -12.27 -5.30
CA VAL A 105 3.06 -11.98 -6.51
C VAL A 105 1.97 -13.03 -6.71
N ILE A 106 2.32 -14.31 -6.63
CA ILE A 106 1.34 -15.41 -6.74
C ILE A 106 0.27 -15.29 -5.64
N VAL A 107 0.67 -15.07 -4.39
CA VAL A 107 -0.28 -14.90 -3.27
C VAL A 107 -1.18 -13.70 -3.49
N HIS A 108 -0.66 -12.57 -3.99
CA HIS A 108 -1.46 -11.39 -4.31
C HIS A 108 -2.50 -11.68 -5.40
N LEU A 109 -2.10 -12.38 -6.47
CA LEU A 109 -3.00 -12.76 -7.56
C LEU A 109 -4.09 -13.73 -7.08
N LEU A 110 -3.78 -14.65 -6.16
CA LEU A 110 -4.76 -15.51 -5.52
C LEU A 110 -5.77 -14.70 -4.69
N PHE A 111 -5.29 -13.72 -3.92
CA PHE A 111 -6.18 -12.83 -3.18
C PHE A 111 -7.04 -11.94 -4.09
N LEU A 112 -6.49 -11.46 -5.21
CA LEU A 112 -7.25 -10.74 -6.23
C LEU A 112 -8.35 -11.61 -6.84
N GLY A 113 -8.02 -12.85 -7.23
CA GLY A 113 -9.00 -13.80 -7.75
C GLY A 113 -10.11 -14.12 -6.74
N ALA A 114 -9.75 -14.38 -5.49
CA ALA A 114 -10.71 -14.58 -4.41
C ALA A 114 -11.60 -13.36 -4.19
N PHE A 115 -11.02 -12.15 -4.19
CA PHE A 115 -11.76 -10.91 -4.05
C PHE A 115 -12.78 -10.74 -5.18
N ILE A 116 -12.37 -10.93 -6.43
CA ILE A 116 -13.25 -10.86 -7.60
C ILE A 116 -14.40 -11.87 -7.47
N VAL A 117 -14.11 -13.14 -7.15
CA VAL A 117 -15.12 -14.19 -7.00
C VAL A 117 -16.14 -13.85 -5.91
N PHE A 118 -15.70 -13.38 -4.73
CA PHE A 118 -16.64 -13.04 -3.65
C PHE A 118 -17.46 -11.79 -3.97
N ARG A 119 -16.85 -10.75 -4.55
CA ARG A 119 -17.58 -9.51 -4.87
C ARG A 119 -18.58 -9.69 -6.02
N MET A 120 -18.23 -10.51 -7.02
CA MET A 120 -19.15 -10.89 -8.11
C MET A 120 -20.27 -11.84 -7.67
N ARG A 121 -20.29 -12.36 -6.44
CA ARG A 121 -21.43 -13.16 -5.94
C ARG A 121 -22.40 -12.35 -5.10
N GLU A 122 -21.94 -11.28 -4.47
CA GLU A 122 -22.76 -10.47 -3.56
C GLU A 122 -23.50 -9.31 -4.25
N HIS A 123 -23.08 -8.87 -5.45
CA HIS A 123 -23.77 -7.89 -6.33
C HIS A 123 -24.25 -6.59 -5.64
N GLN A 124 -23.58 -6.15 -4.58
CA GLN A 124 -23.99 -4.98 -3.79
C GLN A 124 -22.97 -3.84 -3.89
N MET A 125 -23.18 -2.96 -4.87
CA MET A 125 -22.36 -1.76 -5.12
C MET A 125 -22.24 -0.85 -3.87
N GLN A 126 -23.24 -0.87 -3.00
CA GLN A 126 -23.24 -0.14 -1.72
C GLN A 126 -22.09 -0.54 -0.77
N HIS A 127 -21.57 -1.76 -0.90
CA HIS A 127 -20.44 -2.25 -0.10
C HIS A 127 -19.07 -1.84 -0.65
N MET A 128 -19.03 -1.28 -1.86
CA MET A 128 -17.79 -0.76 -2.43
C MET A 128 -17.27 0.38 -1.56
N VAL A 129 -16.03 0.21 -1.08
CA VAL A 129 -15.32 1.20 -0.28
C VAL A 129 -13.95 1.46 -0.90
N PRO A 130 -13.30 2.61 -0.62
CA PRO A 130 -12.00 2.96 -1.18
C PRO A 130 -10.91 1.89 -1.10
N SER A 131 -10.91 1.03 -0.08
CA SER A 131 -9.95 -0.08 0.00
C SER A 131 -10.05 -1.09 -1.14
N TRP A 132 -11.13 -1.08 -1.93
CA TRP A 132 -11.29 -1.96 -3.10
C TRP A 132 -10.30 -1.68 -4.22
N PHE A 133 -9.59 -0.54 -4.19
CA PHE A 133 -8.43 -0.33 -5.09
C PHE A 133 -7.25 -1.25 -4.76
N ILE A 134 -7.13 -1.76 -3.52
CA ILE A 134 -5.97 -2.55 -3.07
C ILE A 134 -5.78 -3.83 -3.89
N PRO A 135 -6.75 -4.76 -4.02
CA PRO A 135 -6.49 -6.01 -4.74
C PRO A 135 -6.08 -5.80 -6.20
N PRO A 136 -6.81 -5.01 -7.02
CA PRO A 136 -6.51 -4.93 -8.46
C PRO A 136 -5.39 -3.94 -8.79
N VAL A 137 -5.25 -2.82 -8.08
CA VAL A 137 -4.19 -1.83 -8.34
C VAL A 137 -2.93 -2.13 -7.53
N GLY A 138 -3.08 -2.70 -6.33
CA GLY A 138 -1.96 -3.00 -5.44
C GLY A 138 -0.96 -4.02 -5.97
N ILE A 139 -1.29 -4.75 -7.04
CA ILE A 139 -0.35 -5.63 -7.73
C ILE A 139 0.86 -4.86 -8.28
N ILE A 140 0.73 -3.56 -8.54
CA ILE A 140 1.82 -2.69 -9.03
C ILE A 140 2.96 -2.54 -8.00
N VAL A 141 2.73 -2.93 -6.73
CA VAL A 141 3.85 -3.04 -5.77
C VAL A 141 4.91 -4.04 -6.27
N ALA A 142 4.52 -5.01 -7.09
CA ALA A 142 5.45 -5.92 -7.75
C ALA A 142 6.45 -5.16 -8.65
N ASP A 143 5.99 -4.15 -9.38
CA ASP A 143 6.85 -3.30 -10.23
C ASP A 143 7.84 -2.48 -9.42
N VAL A 144 7.35 -1.82 -8.37
CA VAL A 144 8.21 -1.03 -7.48
C VAL A 144 9.27 -1.91 -6.83
N ALA A 145 8.89 -3.13 -6.43
CA ALA A 145 9.75 -4.10 -5.78
C ALA A 145 10.50 -5.05 -6.75
N CYS A 146 10.47 -4.79 -8.05
CA CYS A 146 11.02 -5.70 -9.06
C CYS A 146 12.51 -6.03 -8.75
N PRO A 147 12.90 -7.33 -8.68
CA PRO A 147 14.21 -7.71 -8.19
C PRO A 147 15.35 -7.32 -9.15
N SER A 148 15.14 -7.50 -10.45
CA SER A 148 16.16 -7.36 -11.50
C SER A 148 15.53 -7.05 -12.87
N PRO A 149 16.30 -6.50 -13.84
CA PRO A 149 15.81 -6.17 -15.18
C PRO A 149 15.22 -7.33 -15.98
N GLU A 150 15.64 -8.58 -15.72
CA GLU A 150 15.13 -9.76 -16.42
C GLU A 150 13.62 -9.98 -16.21
N TRP A 151 13.08 -9.46 -15.10
CA TRP A 151 11.66 -9.53 -14.76
C TRP A 151 10.85 -8.32 -15.25
N PHE A 152 11.46 -7.33 -15.91
CA PHE A 152 10.76 -6.11 -16.34
C PHE A 152 9.58 -6.40 -17.26
N ASN A 153 9.72 -7.32 -18.20
CA ASN A 153 8.60 -7.69 -19.09
C ASN A 153 7.42 -8.26 -18.31
N PHE A 154 7.69 -9.12 -17.32
CA PHE A 154 6.65 -9.70 -16.48
C PHE A 154 6.01 -8.63 -15.57
N ALA A 155 6.84 -7.78 -14.96
CA ALA A 155 6.37 -6.67 -14.14
C ALA A 155 5.47 -5.71 -14.96
N GLN A 156 5.87 -5.32 -16.18
CA GLN A 156 5.06 -4.48 -17.07
C GLN A 156 3.67 -5.06 -17.41
N VAL A 157 3.51 -6.39 -17.43
CA VAL A 157 2.18 -7.02 -17.54
C VAL A 157 1.35 -6.73 -16.29
N LEU A 158 1.93 -6.88 -15.09
CA LEU A 158 1.29 -6.55 -13.82
C LEU A 158 0.98 -5.04 -13.70
N LEU A 159 1.90 -4.19 -14.16
CA LEU A 159 1.70 -2.74 -14.26
C LEU A 159 0.46 -2.42 -15.11
N THR A 160 0.35 -3.05 -16.28
CA THR A 160 -0.76 -2.85 -17.20
C THR A 160 -2.09 -3.27 -16.56
N ILE A 161 -2.11 -4.44 -15.90
CA ILE A 161 -3.28 -4.91 -15.15
C ILE A 161 -3.71 -3.86 -14.11
N GLY A 162 -2.77 -3.33 -13.34
CA GLY A 162 -3.07 -2.34 -12.31
C GLY A 162 -3.53 -1.00 -12.86
N ILE A 163 -2.88 -0.45 -13.89
CA ILE A 163 -3.25 0.83 -14.51
C ILE A 163 -4.63 0.74 -15.18
N VAL A 164 -4.89 -0.34 -15.93
CA VAL A 164 -6.19 -0.55 -16.57
C VAL A 164 -7.28 -0.71 -15.51
N SER A 165 -7.00 -1.50 -14.46
CA SER A 165 -7.94 -1.64 -13.34
C SER A 165 -8.22 -0.29 -12.67
N TYR A 166 -7.19 0.54 -12.47
CA TYR A 166 -7.36 1.86 -11.89
C TYR A 166 -8.22 2.77 -12.78
N ALA A 167 -7.94 2.80 -14.09
CA ALA A 167 -8.67 3.59 -15.06
C ALA A 167 -10.18 3.24 -15.10
N VAL A 168 -10.51 1.96 -14.93
CA VAL A 168 -11.91 1.50 -14.84
C VAL A 168 -12.52 1.79 -13.47
N MET A 169 -11.79 1.51 -12.38
CA MET A 169 -12.34 1.59 -11.03
C MET A 169 -12.50 3.02 -10.53
N LEU A 170 -11.69 3.98 -10.99
CA LEU A 170 -11.77 5.36 -10.54
C LEU A 170 -13.13 6.00 -10.89
N PRO A 171 -13.61 5.98 -12.15
CA PRO A 171 -14.96 6.45 -12.49
C PRO A 171 -16.06 5.73 -11.69
N VAL A 172 -15.92 4.40 -11.52
CA VAL A 172 -16.88 3.57 -10.77
C VAL A 172 -16.96 3.99 -9.29
N MET A 173 -15.82 4.30 -8.66
CA MET A 173 -15.77 4.80 -7.28
C MET A 173 -16.36 6.20 -7.16
N ILE A 174 -16.07 7.09 -8.12
CA ILE A 174 -16.64 8.45 -8.15
C ILE A 174 -18.16 8.36 -8.29
N TYR A 175 -18.66 7.54 -9.22
CA TYR A 175 -20.09 7.26 -9.37
C TYR A 175 -20.70 6.76 -8.04
N ARG A 176 -20.03 5.82 -7.37
CA ARG A 176 -20.47 5.33 -6.05
C ARG A 176 -20.54 6.45 -5.00
N PHE A 177 -19.61 7.39 -4.99
CA PHE A 177 -19.66 8.53 -4.05
C PHE A 177 -20.78 9.52 -4.36
N MET A 178 -21.12 9.70 -5.63
CA MET A 178 -22.18 10.63 -6.05
C MET A 178 -23.58 10.07 -5.80
N PHE A 179 -23.79 8.77 -5.98
CA PHE A 179 -25.14 8.19 -6.07
C PHE A 179 -25.52 7.21 -4.95
N TYR A 180 -24.58 6.77 -4.12
CA TYR A 180 -24.86 5.81 -3.03
C TYR A 180 -24.60 6.39 -1.64
N ALA A 181 -25.10 5.69 -0.62
CA ALA A 181 -24.91 6.04 0.78
C ALA A 181 -23.44 6.23 1.15
N GLN A 182 -23.17 7.12 2.10
CA GLN A 182 -21.81 7.41 2.56
C GLN A 182 -21.08 6.15 3.05
N VAL A 183 -19.74 6.19 2.98
CA VAL A 183 -18.90 5.11 3.49
C VAL A 183 -19.17 4.93 4.99
N PRO A 184 -19.44 3.69 5.47
CA PRO A 184 -19.69 3.42 6.88
C PRO A 184 -18.56 3.92 7.77
N ASP A 185 -18.88 4.35 9.00
CA ASP A 185 -17.90 4.93 9.94
C ASP A 185 -16.66 4.05 10.15
N ALA A 186 -16.86 2.74 10.31
CA ALA A 186 -15.79 1.76 10.49
C ALA A 186 -14.85 1.66 9.27
N ALA A 187 -15.30 2.04 8.08
CA ALA A 187 -14.54 2.02 6.84
C ALA A 187 -14.03 3.41 6.42
N LYS A 188 -14.41 4.50 7.09
CA LYS A 188 -13.95 5.86 6.77
C LYS A 188 -12.42 6.01 6.68
N PRO A 189 -11.60 5.34 7.51
CA PRO A 189 -10.15 5.40 7.35
C PRO A 189 -9.66 4.96 5.96
N THR A 190 -10.39 4.07 5.29
CA THR A 190 -10.04 3.58 3.94
C THR A 190 -10.06 4.69 2.90
N ILE A 191 -10.75 5.82 3.12
CA ILE A 191 -10.77 6.97 2.21
C ILE A 191 -9.35 7.42 1.85
N ALA A 192 -8.39 7.35 2.77
CA ALA A 192 -7.00 7.70 2.49
C ALA A 192 -6.32 6.84 1.41
N ILE A 193 -6.84 5.65 1.14
CA ILE A 193 -6.34 4.77 0.07
C ILE A 193 -6.53 5.41 -1.31
N LEU A 194 -7.46 6.36 -1.48
CA LEU A 194 -7.66 7.06 -2.77
C LEU A 194 -6.39 7.79 -3.26
N ALA A 195 -5.46 8.15 -2.37
CA ALA A 195 -4.19 8.76 -2.74
C ALA A 195 -3.14 7.77 -3.28
N ALA A 196 -3.32 6.46 -3.06
CA ALA A 196 -2.31 5.47 -3.44
C ALA A 196 -2.29 5.10 -4.94
N PRO A 197 -3.42 4.81 -5.62
CA PRO A 197 -3.42 4.21 -6.96
C PRO A 197 -2.59 4.94 -8.02
N ALA A 198 -2.77 6.26 -8.15
CA ALA A 198 -2.04 7.05 -9.14
C ALA A 198 -0.54 7.14 -8.81
N SER A 199 -0.21 7.39 -7.54
CA SER A 199 1.17 7.42 -7.03
C SER A 199 1.88 6.09 -7.22
N LEU A 200 1.23 4.98 -6.89
CA LEU A 200 1.76 3.63 -7.07
C LEU A 200 1.95 3.30 -8.55
N SER A 201 0.98 3.64 -9.40
CA SER A 201 1.07 3.47 -10.86
C SER A 201 2.25 4.24 -11.44
N LEU A 202 2.44 5.49 -11.03
CA LEU A 202 3.57 6.32 -11.45
C LEU A 202 4.89 5.72 -10.94
N ALA A 203 4.97 5.34 -9.67
CA ALA A 203 6.18 4.75 -9.10
C ALA A 203 6.56 3.43 -9.79
N GLY A 204 5.58 2.56 -10.09
CA GLY A 204 5.78 1.31 -10.81
C GLY A 204 6.26 1.56 -12.24
N LEU A 205 5.56 2.43 -12.98
CA LEU A 205 5.92 2.84 -14.34
C LEU A 205 7.38 3.33 -14.42
N LEU A 206 7.75 4.25 -13.54
CA LEU A 206 9.10 4.81 -13.46
C LEU A 206 10.16 3.85 -12.91
N THR A 207 9.78 2.61 -12.56
CA THR A 207 10.71 1.58 -12.08
C THR A 207 11.02 0.55 -13.17
N VAL A 208 10.02 0.13 -13.95
CA VAL A 208 10.16 -1.01 -14.87
C VAL A 208 10.07 -0.63 -16.35
N VAL A 209 9.74 0.63 -16.66
CA VAL A 209 9.71 1.14 -18.04
C VAL A 209 10.85 2.14 -18.22
N GLU A 210 11.80 1.79 -19.11
CA GLU A 210 12.99 2.60 -19.36
C GLU A 210 12.68 3.96 -19.99
N ASN A 211 11.74 3.98 -20.96
CA ASN A 211 11.33 5.18 -21.69
C ASN A 211 9.82 5.41 -21.52
N PRO A 212 9.38 5.89 -20.33
CA PRO A 212 7.96 6.05 -20.04
C PRO A 212 7.36 7.22 -20.83
N SER A 213 6.12 7.07 -21.27
CA SER A 213 5.39 8.13 -21.99
C SER A 213 5.26 9.39 -21.11
N PRO A 214 5.76 10.57 -21.56
CA PRO A 214 5.66 11.81 -20.79
C PRO A 214 4.22 12.20 -20.45
N LEU A 215 3.29 11.94 -21.38
CA LEU A 215 1.86 12.20 -21.17
C LEU A 215 1.30 11.33 -20.04
N LEU A 216 1.62 10.03 -20.04
CA LEU A 216 1.14 9.11 -19.00
C LEU A 216 1.72 9.50 -17.63
N CYS A 217 3.01 9.85 -17.58
CA CYS A 217 3.65 10.35 -16.35
C CYS A 217 2.94 11.61 -15.83
N ALA A 218 2.69 12.59 -16.70
CA ALA A 218 2.02 13.84 -16.33
C ALA A 218 0.58 13.62 -15.82
N VAL A 219 -0.19 12.75 -16.49
CA VAL A 219 -1.55 12.41 -16.07
C VAL A 219 -1.55 11.71 -14.71
N LEU A 220 -0.72 10.69 -14.53
CA LEU A 220 -0.62 9.97 -13.25
C LEU A 220 -0.13 10.90 -12.12
N LEU A 221 0.85 11.76 -12.39
CA LEU A 221 1.34 12.77 -11.45
C LEU A 221 0.24 13.75 -11.04
N GLY A 222 -0.51 14.30 -12.02
CA GLY A 222 -1.59 15.23 -11.75
C GLY A 222 -2.68 14.61 -10.87
N ILE A 223 -3.08 13.38 -11.17
CA ILE A 223 -4.05 12.64 -10.36
C ILE A 223 -3.48 12.32 -8.96
N ALA A 224 -2.21 11.91 -8.88
CA ALA A 224 -1.54 11.62 -7.61
C ALA A 224 -1.53 12.83 -6.68
N VAL A 225 -1.05 13.98 -7.16
CA VAL A 225 -1.01 15.23 -6.37
C VAL A 225 -2.42 15.66 -5.97
N LEU A 226 -3.39 15.63 -6.89
CA LEU A 226 -4.78 15.98 -6.61
C LEU A 226 -5.36 15.10 -5.49
N MET A 227 -5.22 13.78 -5.60
CA MET A 227 -5.76 12.85 -4.61
C MET A 227 -5.05 12.98 -3.26
N THR A 228 -3.72 13.16 -3.24
CA THR A 228 -2.98 13.42 -2.00
C THR A 228 -3.47 14.70 -1.30
N VAL A 229 -3.69 15.79 -2.03
CA VAL A 229 -4.25 17.03 -1.46
C VAL A 229 -5.64 16.80 -0.87
N VAL A 230 -6.52 16.09 -1.58
CA VAL A 230 -7.86 15.72 -1.07
C VAL A 230 -7.75 14.93 0.23
N ILE A 231 -6.79 14.01 0.32
CA ILE A 231 -6.56 13.23 1.54
C ILE A 231 -6.00 14.09 2.66
N TYR A 232 -5.08 15.01 2.42
CA TYR A 232 -4.59 15.94 3.45
C TYR A 232 -5.71 16.79 4.06
N LEU A 233 -6.60 17.33 3.22
CA LEU A 233 -7.78 18.06 3.71
C LEU A 233 -8.72 17.16 4.52
N SER A 234 -8.81 15.87 4.15
CA SER A 234 -9.65 14.89 4.83
C SER A 234 -9.03 14.36 6.13
N LEU A 235 -7.69 14.28 6.24
CA LEU A 235 -6.98 13.74 7.41
C LEU A 235 -7.35 14.50 8.69
N PHE A 236 -7.57 15.82 8.62
CA PHE A 236 -8.02 16.60 9.78
C PHE A 236 -9.32 16.07 10.40
N LYS A 237 -10.23 15.54 9.58
CA LYS A 237 -11.48 14.93 10.05
C LYS A 237 -11.30 13.45 10.38
N LEU A 238 -10.56 12.72 9.54
CA LEU A 238 -10.37 11.27 9.68
C LEU A 238 -9.58 10.90 10.94
N LEU A 239 -8.57 11.69 11.32
CA LEU A 239 -7.75 11.44 12.51
C LEU A 239 -8.48 11.75 13.82
N ARG A 240 -9.61 12.48 13.79
CA ARG A 240 -10.47 12.73 14.96
C ARG A 240 -11.39 11.56 15.31
N LEU A 241 -11.47 10.54 14.46
CA LEU A 241 -12.25 9.34 14.76
C LEU A 241 -11.65 8.58 15.95
N PRO A 242 -12.43 7.74 16.66
CA PRO A 242 -11.85 6.83 17.62
C PRO A 242 -10.92 5.85 16.91
N PHE A 243 -9.81 5.49 17.57
CA PHE A 243 -8.87 4.53 17.01
C PHE A 243 -9.56 3.22 16.64
N SER A 244 -9.28 2.77 15.43
CA SER A 244 -9.59 1.42 14.97
C SER A 244 -8.40 0.88 14.17
N PRO A 245 -8.24 -0.44 14.03
CA PRO A 245 -7.19 -1.01 13.18
C PRO A 245 -7.22 -0.48 11.73
N GLY A 246 -8.36 0.03 11.26
CA GLY A 246 -8.49 0.69 9.96
C GLY A 246 -7.57 1.89 9.76
N TYR A 247 -7.01 2.48 10.82
CA TYR A 247 -6.02 3.58 10.74
C TYR A 247 -4.76 3.20 9.95
N ALA A 248 -4.48 1.90 9.78
CA ALA A 248 -3.43 1.44 8.87
C ALA A 248 -3.61 1.95 7.44
N ALA A 249 -4.84 2.27 7.01
CA ALA A 249 -5.12 2.84 5.69
C ALA A 249 -4.47 4.22 5.46
N PHE A 250 -4.08 4.95 6.52
CA PHE A 250 -3.41 6.24 6.41
C PHE A 250 -1.91 6.13 6.07
N THR A 251 -1.36 4.93 6.03
CA THR A 251 0.10 4.72 6.02
C THR A 251 0.68 4.66 4.60
N PHE A 252 0.56 3.52 3.93
CA PHE A 252 1.10 3.26 2.60
C PHE A 252 0.83 4.36 1.57
N PRO A 253 -0.39 4.94 1.44
CA PRO A 253 -0.66 5.99 0.45
C PRO A 253 0.29 7.18 0.54
N LEU A 254 0.68 7.60 1.76
CA LEU A 254 1.57 8.74 1.96
C LEU A 254 3.03 8.38 1.65
N ALA A 255 3.46 7.17 1.99
CA ALA A 255 4.83 6.72 1.68
C ALA A 255 5.05 6.53 0.17
N ILE A 256 4.08 5.95 -0.53
CA ILE A 256 4.17 5.72 -1.98
C ILE A 256 4.01 7.03 -2.77
N GLY A 257 3.21 8.00 -2.29
CA GLY A 257 3.12 9.34 -2.86
C GLY A 257 4.46 10.08 -2.85
N ALA A 258 5.14 10.13 -1.70
CA ALA A 258 6.51 10.67 -1.63
C ALA A 258 7.47 9.95 -2.60
N THR A 259 7.40 8.62 -2.66
CA THR A 259 8.26 7.81 -3.54
C THR A 259 8.03 8.14 -5.01
N ALA A 260 6.77 8.30 -5.43
CA ALA A 260 6.41 8.66 -6.80
C ALA A 260 6.94 10.05 -7.18
N LEU A 261 6.84 11.02 -6.26
CA LEU A 261 7.38 12.37 -6.46
C LEU A 261 8.91 12.37 -6.56
N TYR A 262 9.62 11.58 -5.74
CA TYR A 262 11.07 11.43 -5.88
C TYR A 262 11.47 10.83 -7.23
N LYS A 263 10.76 9.79 -7.68
CA LYS A 263 11.01 9.19 -9.00
C LYS A 263 10.74 10.16 -10.14
N MET A 264 9.65 10.92 -10.06
CA MET A 264 9.33 11.94 -11.06
C MET A 264 10.35 13.07 -11.07
N SER A 265 10.78 13.54 -9.89
CA SER A 265 11.85 14.52 -9.74
C SER A 265 13.14 14.05 -10.43
N HIS A 266 13.52 12.79 -10.23
CA HIS A 266 14.67 12.19 -10.90
C HIS A 266 14.51 12.15 -12.43
N LEU A 267 13.36 11.67 -12.94
CA LEU A 267 13.09 11.64 -14.39
C LEU A 267 13.17 13.04 -15.01
N VAL A 268 12.51 14.02 -14.41
CA VAL A 268 12.48 15.39 -14.95
C VAL A 268 13.86 16.05 -14.87
N GLY A 269 14.65 15.74 -13.85
CA GLY A 269 16.02 16.24 -13.70
C GLY A 269 17.01 15.73 -14.75
N GLN A 270 16.66 14.70 -15.53
CA GLN A 270 17.46 14.23 -16.67
C GLN A 270 17.36 15.14 -17.89
N TYR A 271 16.37 16.05 -17.94
CA TYR A 271 16.19 17.00 -19.03
C TYR A 271 16.80 18.36 -18.66
N GLU A 272 17.50 19.00 -19.60
CA GLU A 272 18.23 20.27 -19.36
C GLU A 272 17.32 21.39 -18.81
N VAL A 273 16.09 21.51 -19.32
CA VAL A 273 15.11 22.53 -18.89
C VAL A 273 14.34 22.07 -17.63
N GLY A 274 14.52 20.81 -17.20
CA GLY A 274 13.77 20.18 -16.12
C GLY A 274 14.31 20.45 -14.72
N ALA A 275 15.50 21.06 -14.57
CA ALA A 275 16.15 21.23 -13.27
C ALA A 275 15.28 21.98 -12.24
N PHE A 276 14.58 23.03 -12.67
CA PHE A 276 13.67 23.79 -11.80
C PHE A 276 12.50 22.93 -11.32
N TYR A 277 11.80 22.26 -12.24
CA TYR A 277 10.67 21.39 -11.92
C TYR A 277 11.09 20.17 -11.07
N ALA A 278 12.28 19.63 -11.33
CA ALA A 278 12.84 18.55 -10.53
C ALA A 278 13.03 18.98 -9.08
N TRP A 279 13.51 20.21 -8.84
CA TRP A 279 13.64 20.77 -7.49
C TRP A 279 12.27 20.98 -6.82
N GLU A 280 11.26 21.50 -7.52
CA GLU A 280 9.90 21.67 -6.98
C GLU A 280 9.28 20.33 -6.56
N LEU A 281 9.38 19.31 -7.43
CA LEU A 281 8.91 17.95 -7.15
C LEU A 281 9.66 17.34 -5.96
N ARG A 282 10.96 17.60 -5.85
CA ARG A 282 11.78 17.16 -4.72
C ARG A 282 11.33 17.80 -3.41
N MET A 283 11.04 19.09 -3.42
CA MET A 283 10.52 19.79 -2.24
C MET A 283 9.15 19.25 -1.83
N LEU A 284 8.25 19.02 -2.79
CA LEU A 284 6.95 18.40 -2.51
C LEU A 284 7.11 16.99 -1.93
N ALA A 285 8.03 16.18 -2.49
CA ALA A 285 8.36 14.85 -2.00
C ALA A 285 8.89 14.87 -0.54
N ASN A 286 9.75 15.84 -0.21
CA ASN A 286 10.26 16.02 1.16
C ASN A 286 9.12 16.35 2.14
N VAL A 287 8.22 17.26 1.76
CA VAL A 287 7.05 17.62 2.58
C VAL A 287 6.15 16.40 2.81
N GLU A 288 5.83 15.67 1.75
CA GLU A 288 5.02 14.45 1.84
C GLU A 288 5.71 13.37 2.67
N LEU A 289 7.03 13.21 2.56
CA LEU A 289 7.80 12.27 3.38
C LEU A 289 7.74 12.63 4.88
N VAL A 290 7.84 13.92 5.24
CA VAL A 290 7.70 14.37 6.63
C VAL A 290 6.30 14.06 7.15
N ILE A 291 5.25 14.35 6.37
CA ILE A 291 3.87 14.04 6.75
C ILE A 291 3.69 12.52 6.90
N ALA A 292 4.17 11.72 5.94
CA ALA A 292 4.14 10.27 5.99
C ALA A 292 4.83 9.74 7.25
N THR A 293 6.01 10.27 7.60
CA THR A 293 6.76 9.90 8.80
C THR A 293 5.94 10.16 10.06
N CYS A 294 5.35 11.36 10.19
CA CYS A 294 4.52 11.74 11.33
C CYS A 294 3.29 10.85 11.47
N ILE A 295 2.54 10.63 10.37
CA ILE A 295 1.31 9.84 10.37
C ILE A 295 1.59 8.36 10.63
N ILE A 296 2.60 7.78 9.97
CA ILE A 296 2.94 6.36 10.14
C ILE A 296 3.44 6.10 11.56
N THR A 297 4.26 6.99 12.11
CA THR A 297 4.72 6.90 13.51
C THR A 297 3.53 7.01 14.47
N TYR A 298 2.63 7.97 14.23
CA TYR A 298 1.41 8.13 15.03
C TYR A 298 0.54 6.87 15.01
N VAL A 299 0.27 6.30 13.84
CA VAL A 299 -0.51 5.06 13.70
C VAL A 299 0.21 3.90 14.41
N ALA A 300 1.53 3.74 14.23
CA ALA A 300 2.30 2.70 14.93
C ALA A 300 2.18 2.83 16.46
N ILE A 301 2.29 4.04 17.01
CA ILE A 301 2.10 4.30 18.44
C ILE A 301 0.68 3.92 18.88
N LEU A 302 -0.35 4.22 18.10
CA LEU A 302 -1.73 3.84 18.45
C LEU A 302 -1.94 2.32 18.47
N PHE A 303 -1.33 1.60 17.53
CA PHE A 303 -1.33 0.14 17.54
C PHE A 303 -0.64 -0.42 18.79
N ILE A 304 0.50 0.14 19.19
CA ILE A 304 1.22 -0.26 20.41
C ILE A 304 0.38 0.05 21.65
N LYS A 305 -0.18 1.27 21.77
CA LYS A 305 -1.00 1.69 22.93
C LYS A 305 -2.28 0.87 23.08
N ASN A 306 -2.84 0.36 21.98
CA ASN A 306 -4.06 -0.45 22.00
C ASN A 306 -3.76 -1.94 21.83
N LEU A 307 -2.52 -2.38 22.04
CA LEU A 307 -2.13 -3.79 21.85
C LEU A 307 -2.99 -4.74 22.69
N ASP A 308 -3.34 -4.38 23.93
CA ASP A 308 -4.21 -5.19 24.79
C ASP A 308 -5.63 -5.34 24.26
N LYS A 309 -6.15 -4.35 23.52
CA LYS A 309 -7.46 -4.43 22.85
C LYS A 309 -7.41 -5.23 21.56
N ILE A 310 -6.26 -5.18 20.87
CA ILE A 310 -5.99 -5.85 19.59
C ILE A 310 -5.65 -7.34 19.81
N LEU A 311 -4.98 -7.65 20.91
CA LEU A 311 -4.57 -9.00 21.33
C LEU A 311 -5.06 -9.27 22.76
N PRO A 312 -6.38 -9.44 22.95
CA PRO A 312 -6.94 -9.66 24.28
C PRO A 312 -6.30 -10.86 24.99
N LYS A 313 -6.12 -10.72 26.31
CA LYS A 313 -5.63 -11.81 27.15
C LYS A 313 -6.64 -12.97 27.10
N PRO A 314 -6.18 -14.24 27.07
CA PRO A 314 -7.08 -15.38 27.15
C PRO A 314 -7.89 -15.24 28.44
N GLN A 315 -9.21 -15.36 28.33
CA GLN A 315 -10.06 -15.53 29.50
C GLN A 315 -9.52 -16.76 30.25
N LYS A 316 -9.20 -16.58 31.54
CA LYS A 316 -8.89 -17.71 32.41
C LYS A 316 -10.20 -18.51 32.50
N GLU A 317 -10.21 -19.70 31.90
CA GLU A 317 -11.17 -20.75 32.24
C GLU A 317 -10.92 -21.23 33.66
#